data_AF-A0A433DJG4-F1
#
_entry.id   AF-A0A433DJG4-F1
#
_cell.length_a   1.000
_cell.length_b   1.000
_cell.length_c   1.000
_cell.angle_alpha   90.00
_cell.angle_beta   90.00
_cell.angle_gamma   90.00
#
_symmetry.space_group_name_H-M   'P 1'
#
loop_
_entity.id
_entity.type
_entity.pdbx_description
1 polymer ?
#
loop_
_entity_poly.entity_id
_entity_poly.type
_entity_poly.pdbx_seq_one_letter_code
_entity_poly.pdbx_strand_id
1 'polypeptide(L)'
;MCATMGGFCPYPAVPNYSVIFPEPRPANTSAPAVSGKVKTVLHLSDIHVDPLYARFRILVPRDAQPGTEANCQFPICCRDYENQTTPLKWGDYFCDTPALLLENLLDAIPKIEPIIDFAITTG
;
A
#
# COMPACT_ATOMS: atom_id res chain seq x y z
N MET A 1 -29.90 10.79 10.30
CA MET A 1 -29.31 12.14 10.53
C MET A 1 -29.22 12.52 12.00
N CYS A 2 -30.12 12.14 12.91
CA CYS A 2 -30.03 12.54 14.33
C CYS A 2 -28.75 12.06 15.07
N ALA A 3 -28.27 10.84 14.82
CA ALA A 3 -27.02 10.35 15.42
C ALA A 3 -25.78 11.09 14.88
N THR A 4 -25.80 11.48 13.60
CA THR A 4 -24.70 12.18 12.92
C THR A 4 -24.71 13.69 13.15
N MET A 5 -25.87 14.28 13.49
CA MET A 5 -26.01 15.70 13.78
C MET A 5 -26.07 15.92 15.30
N GLY A 6 -24.91 15.88 15.96
CA GLY A 6 -24.80 16.24 17.37
C GLY A 6 -25.13 15.13 18.37
N GLY A 7 -25.27 13.88 17.94
CA GLY A 7 -25.39 12.74 18.84
C GLY A 7 -26.69 12.70 19.66
N PHE A 8 -27.77 13.32 19.17
CA PHE A 8 -29.06 13.38 19.87
C PHE A 8 -29.77 12.02 20.00
N CYS A 9 -29.26 10.99 19.33
CA CYS A 9 -29.71 9.61 19.47
C CYS A 9 -28.53 8.66 19.18
N PRO A 10 -28.59 7.41 19.68
CA PRO A 10 -27.58 6.40 19.37
C PRO A 10 -27.55 6.07 17.88
N TYR A 11 -26.39 5.67 17.36
CA TYR A 11 -26.30 5.07 16.03
C TYR A 11 -27.16 3.80 15.98
N PRO A 12 -27.85 3.55 14.86
CA PRO A 12 -28.57 2.30 14.69
C PRO A 12 -27.58 1.12 14.76
N ALA A 13 -28.03 0.00 15.32
CA ALA A 13 -27.23 -1.22 15.33
C ALA A 13 -26.95 -1.68 13.90
N VAL A 14 -25.73 -2.19 13.66
CA VAL A 14 -25.39 -2.84 12.38
C VAL A 14 -26.24 -4.11 12.26
N PRO A 15 -27.05 -4.26 11.20
CA PRO A 15 -27.88 -5.44 11.05
C PRO A 15 -27.02 -6.66 10.81
N ASN A 16 -27.39 -7.78 11.42
CA ASN A 16 -26.78 -9.06 11.10
C ASN A 16 -27.14 -9.44 9.66
N TYR A 17 -26.14 -9.84 8.89
CA TYR A 17 -26.32 -10.36 7.55
C TYR A 17 -25.84 -11.81 7.49
N SER A 18 -26.73 -12.70 7.04
CA SER A 18 -26.42 -14.12 6.85
C SER A 18 -26.32 -14.41 5.36
N VAL A 19 -25.15 -14.89 4.93
CA VAL A 19 -24.94 -15.35 3.57
C VAL A 19 -25.57 -16.73 3.42
N ILE A 20 -26.52 -16.88 2.49
CA ILE A 20 -27.10 -18.17 2.13
C ILE A 20 -26.27 -18.74 0.99
N PHE A 21 -25.65 -19.90 1.24
CA PHE A 21 -24.96 -20.65 0.19
C PHE A 21 -25.99 -21.39 -0.66
N PRO A 22 -25.90 -21.35 -2.00
CA PRO A 22 -26.84 -22.05 -2.88
C PRO A 22 -26.84 -23.56 -2.67
N GLU A 23 -25.67 -24.12 -2.30
CA GLU A 23 -25.46 -25.55 -2.16
C GLU A 23 -24.84 -25.90 -0.80
N PRO A 24 -25.19 -27.06 -0.22
CA PRO A 24 -24.55 -27.57 0.97
C PRO A 24 -23.10 -27.97 0.69
N ARG A 25 -22.27 -28.02 1.74
CA ARG A 25 -20.90 -28.53 1.64
C ARG A 25 -20.91 -29.96 1.04
N PRO A 26 -20.09 -30.26 0.01
CA PRO A 26 -20.03 -31.61 -0.54
C PRO A 26 -19.50 -32.61 0.49
N ALA A 27 -20.12 -33.81 0.55
CA ALA A 27 -19.86 -34.79 1.62
C ALA A 27 -18.45 -35.42 1.58
N ASN A 28 -17.82 -35.49 0.41
CA ASN A 28 -16.57 -36.22 0.18
C ASN A 28 -15.54 -35.35 -0.56
N THR A 29 -15.18 -34.20 0.00
CA THR A 29 -14.10 -33.38 -0.58
C THR A 29 -12.74 -33.88 -0.11
N SER A 30 -11.91 -34.37 -1.03
CA SER A 30 -10.48 -34.53 -0.83
C SER A 30 -9.71 -33.46 -1.59
N ALA A 31 -8.57 -33.04 -1.07
CA ALA A 31 -7.65 -32.22 -1.84
C ALA A 31 -7.27 -32.96 -3.15
N PRO A 32 -7.14 -32.26 -4.29
CA PRO A 32 -6.66 -32.87 -5.52
C PRO A 32 -5.27 -33.47 -5.33
N ALA A 33 -4.94 -34.49 -6.12
CA ALA A 33 -3.58 -35.01 -6.18
C ALA A 33 -2.60 -33.92 -6.66
N VAL A 34 -1.41 -33.88 -6.08
CA VAL A 34 -0.36 -32.91 -6.44
C VAL A 34 0.07 -33.17 -7.88
N SER A 35 0.04 -32.13 -8.72
CA SER A 35 0.34 -32.25 -10.16
C SER A 35 1.83 -32.40 -10.49
N GLY A 36 2.71 -32.11 -9.52
CA GLY A 36 4.17 -32.04 -9.71
C GLY A 36 4.64 -30.82 -10.52
N LYS A 37 3.72 -29.96 -10.99
CA LYS A 37 4.04 -28.73 -11.72
C LYS A 37 4.19 -27.57 -10.74
N VAL A 38 5.35 -26.91 -10.76
CA VAL A 38 5.59 -25.68 -9.99
C VAL A 38 5.13 -24.49 -10.80
N LYS A 39 4.57 -23.49 -10.11
CA LYS A 39 4.18 -22.21 -10.67
C LYS A 39 4.81 -21.09 -9.87
N THR A 40 5.30 -20.09 -10.56
CA THR A 40 5.87 -18.89 -9.96
C THR A 40 4.84 -17.77 -10.07
N VAL A 41 4.43 -17.25 -8.92
CA VAL A 41 3.41 -16.18 -8.84
C VAL A 41 4.04 -14.95 -8.23
N LEU A 42 4.01 -13.84 -8.96
CA LEU A 42 4.41 -12.53 -8.44
C LEU A 42 3.24 -11.93 -7.66
N HIS A 43 3.43 -11.56 -6.40
CA HIS A 43 2.43 -10.84 -5.61
C HIS A 43 2.92 -9.44 -5.26
N LEU A 44 2.20 -8.41 -5.73
CA LEU A 44 2.45 -7.02 -5.39
C LEU A 44 1.26 -6.48 -4.58
N SER A 45 1.52 -5.77 -3.50
CA SER A 45 0.50 -5.15 -2.65
C SER A 45 1.00 -3.81 -2.17
N ASP A 46 0.07 -2.91 -1.91
CA ASP A 46 0.24 -1.68 -1.15
C ASP A 46 1.48 -0.89 -1.60
N ILE A 47 1.60 -0.73 -2.92
CA ILE A 47 2.77 -0.05 -3.49
C ILE A 47 2.78 1.42 -3.02
N HIS A 48 1.60 2.02 -2.85
CA HIS A 48 1.41 3.41 -2.38
C HIS A 48 2.41 4.37 -3.02
N VAL A 49 2.32 4.50 -4.35
CA VAL A 49 3.17 5.45 -5.08
C VAL A 49 2.72 6.86 -4.77
N ASP A 50 3.66 7.70 -4.34
CA ASP A 50 3.44 9.15 -4.23
C ASP A 50 4.07 9.88 -5.44
N PRO A 51 3.26 10.36 -6.41
CA PRO A 51 3.76 11.13 -7.53
C PRO A 51 4.31 12.49 -7.12
N LEU A 52 3.92 12.98 -5.94
CA LEU A 52 4.34 14.25 -5.37
C LEU A 52 5.53 14.09 -4.42
N TYR A 53 6.06 12.87 -4.27
CA TYR A 53 7.26 12.64 -3.48
C TYR A 53 8.34 13.60 -3.96
N ALA A 54 8.81 14.47 -3.05
CA ALA A 54 9.60 15.61 -3.43
C ALA A 54 10.88 15.14 -4.13
N ARG A 55 11.12 15.66 -5.34
CA ARG A 55 12.36 15.38 -6.05
C ARG A 55 13.40 16.42 -5.65
N PHE A 56 14.55 15.93 -5.19
CA PHE A 56 15.84 16.60 -5.02
C PHE A 56 15.87 18.09 -5.47
N ARG A 57 15.46 19.01 -4.59
CA ARG A 57 15.88 20.42 -4.66
C ARG A 57 17.19 20.59 -3.90
N ILE A 58 18.30 20.71 -4.62
CA ILE A 58 19.52 21.31 -4.08
C ILE A 58 19.08 22.69 -3.58
N LEU A 59 19.04 22.96 -2.27
CA LEU A 59 19.20 24.31 -1.67
C LEU A 59 18.89 24.42 -0.14
N VAL A 60 18.77 23.34 0.66
CA VAL A 60 18.61 23.51 2.14
C VAL A 60 19.52 22.58 2.97
N PRO A 61 20.30 23.09 3.94
CA PRO A 61 21.13 22.30 4.87
C PRO A 61 20.31 21.37 5.78
N ARG A 62 20.92 20.24 6.18
CA ARG A 62 20.32 19.11 6.91
C ARG A 62 20.31 19.30 8.43
N ASP A 63 19.71 20.38 8.90
CA ASP A 63 19.72 20.69 10.33
C ASP A 63 18.31 20.48 10.88
N ALA A 64 18.08 19.27 11.40
CA ALA A 64 16.81 18.73 11.84
C ALA A 64 16.08 19.57 12.91
N GLN A 65 14.79 19.81 12.70
CA GLN A 65 13.80 20.28 13.68
C GLN A 65 12.47 19.56 13.43
N PRO A 66 11.56 19.43 14.42
CA PRO A 66 10.17 19.02 14.15
C PRO A 66 9.59 19.86 13.00
N GLY A 67 9.08 19.21 11.94
CA GLY A 67 8.90 19.84 10.63
C GLY A 67 9.90 19.39 9.56
N THR A 68 10.67 18.31 9.79
CA THR A 68 11.44 17.66 8.74
C THR A 68 10.54 16.93 7.75
N GLU A 69 11.08 16.66 6.57
CA GLU A 69 10.31 16.20 5.42
C GLU A 69 9.59 14.85 5.61
N ALA A 70 10.14 13.95 6.43
CA ALA A 70 9.50 12.69 6.85
C ALA A 70 8.83 12.76 8.25
N ASN A 71 8.97 13.86 8.99
CA ASN A 71 8.32 14.08 10.29
C ASN A 71 7.60 15.43 10.29
N CYS A 72 6.62 15.51 9.39
CA CYS A 72 5.80 16.68 9.14
C CYS A 72 4.50 16.65 9.98
N GLN A 73 3.75 17.76 10.00
CA GLN A 73 2.46 17.86 10.69
C GLN A 73 1.26 17.56 9.76
N PHE A 74 1.52 16.92 8.61
CA PHE A 74 0.51 16.58 7.61
C PHE A 74 0.24 15.07 7.61
N PRO A 75 -0.95 14.62 7.15
CA PRO A 75 -1.25 13.19 7.05
C PRO A 75 -0.33 12.41 6.12
N ILE A 76 0.24 13.07 5.11
CA ILE A 76 1.27 12.51 4.22
C ILE A 76 2.44 13.49 4.21
N CYS A 77 3.61 12.94 4.48
CA CYS A 77 4.87 13.65 4.46
C CYS A 77 5.59 13.40 3.13
N CYS A 78 6.82 13.83 3.04
CA CYS A 78 7.69 13.70 1.90
C CYS A 78 7.31 14.35 0.57
N ARG A 79 6.56 15.46 0.64
CA ARG A 79 6.19 16.26 -0.53
C ARG A 79 6.82 17.64 -0.44
N ASP A 80 6.80 18.38 -1.54
CA ASP A 80 7.35 19.74 -1.60
C ASP A 80 6.43 20.69 -0.82
N TYR A 81 6.63 20.73 0.50
CA TYR A 81 6.06 21.72 1.41
C TYR A 81 7.13 22.79 1.66
N GLU A 82 6.73 24.07 1.58
CA GLU A 82 7.65 25.19 1.74
C GLU A 82 8.52 25.04 3.01
N ASN A 83 9.83 25.28 2.87
CA ASN A 83 10.85 25.20 3.94
C ASN A 83 11.20 23.81 4.48
N GLN A 84 10.89 22.72 3.76
CA GLN A 84 11.35 21.37 4.14
C GLN A 84 12.68 20.99 3.48
N THR A 85 13.48 20.19 4.19
CA THR A 85 14.70 19.56 3.66
C THR A 85 14.35 18.55 2.57
N THR A 86 15.30 18.16 1.72
CA THR A 86 15.02 17.17 0.68
C THR A 86 14.91 15.73 1.21
N PRO A 87 13.93 14.94 0.72
CA PRO A 87 13.86 13.50 1.02
C PRO A 87 15.05 12.73 0.48
N LEU A 88 15.23 11.52 1.01
CA LEU A 88 16.08 10.51 0.41
C LEU A 88 15.49 10.03 -0.93
N LYS A 89 16.38 9.81 -1.90
CA LYS A 89 16.04 9.40 -3.27
C LYS A 89 15.16 8.14 -3.36
N TRP A 90 15.38 7.19 -2.45
CA TRP A 90 14.75 5.86 -2.49
C TRP A 90 13.60 5.69 -1.50
N GLY A 91 13.15 6.77 -0.85
CA GLY A 91 12.10 6.71 0.16
C GLY A 91 12.63 7.01 1.56
N ASP A 92 11.68 7.18 2.48
CA ASP A 92 11.90 7.32 3.92
C ASP A 92 10.92 6.40 4.67
N TYR A 93 11.22 6.06 5.92
CA TYR A 93 10.43 5.12 6.72
C TYR A 93 9.04 5.62 7.09
N PHE A 94 8.79 6.93 6.98
CA PHE A 94 7.52 7.57 7.36
C PHE A 94 6.73 8.10 6.16
N CYS A 95 7.07 7.66 4.95
CA CYS A 95 6.50 8.20 3.73
C CYS A 95 6.10 7.13 2.72
N ASP A 96 5.26 7.53 1.78
CA ASP A 96 4.85 6.74 0.63
C ASP A 96 5.99 6.54 -0.38
N THR A 97 5.82 5.56 -1.27
CA THR A 97 6.85 5.10 -2.20
C THR A 97 7.12 6.14 -3.30
N PRO A 98 8.37 6.60 -3.49
CA PRO A 98 8.69 7.42 -4.66
C PRO A 98 8.56 6.60 -5.95
N ALA A 99 8.06 7.21 -7.01
CA ALA A 99 7.92 6.56 -8.33
C ALA A 99 9.22 5.88 -8.80
N LEU A 100 10.38 6.48 -8.50
CA LEU A 100 11.69 5.91 -8.86
C LEU A 100 11.99 4.57 -8.16
N LEU A 101 11.53 4.39 -6.91
CA LEU A 101 11.69 3.10 -6.22
C LEU A 101 10.81 2.03 -6.88
N LEU A 102 9.58 2.36 -7.27
CA LEU A 102 8.72 1.43 -8.01
C LEU A 102 9.33 1.07 -9.38
N GLU A 103 9.80 2.05 -10.15
CA GLU A 103 10.46 1.80 -11.43
C GLU A 103 11.65 0.83 -11.25
N ASN A 104 12.50 1.08 -10.26
CA ASN A 104 13.64 0.21 -9.97
C ASN A 104 13.23 -1.20 -9.49
N LEU A 105 12.14 -1.31 -8.72
CA LEU A 105 11.57 -2.61 -8.33
C LEU A 105 11.13 -3.40 -9.57
N LEU A 106 10.31 -2.78 -10.44
CA LEU A 106 9.79 -3.43 -11.65
C LEU A 106 10.91 -3.83 -12.61
N ASP A 107 11.97 -3.03 -12.70
CA ASP A 107 13.18 -3.35 -13.46
C ASP A 107 14.02 -4.48 -12.85
N ALA A 108 13.91 -4.73 -11.54
CA ALA A 108 14.66 -5.75 -10.83
C ALA A 108 13.98 -7.12 -10.88
N ILE A 109 12.65 -7.17 -10.83
CA ILE A 109 11.86 -8.41 -10.84
C ILE A 109 12.32 -9.41 -11.93
N PRO A 110 12.36 -9.06 -13.23
CA PRO A 110 12.73 -10.02 -14.27
C PRO A 110 14.21 -10.43 -14.23
N LYS A 111 15.06 -9.69 -13.50
CA LYS A 111 16.48 -10.04 -13.31
C LYS A 111 16.67 -11.07 -12.20
N ILE A 112 15.78 -11.05 -11.20
CA ILE A 112 15.80 -11.97 -10.06
C ILE A 112 15.06 -13.26 -10.43
N GLU A 113 13.87 -13.13 -11.03
CA GLU A 113 13.05 -14.25 -11.45
C GLU A 113 12.55 -14.01 -12.88
N PRO A 114 13.22 -14.60 -13.89
CA PRO A 114 12.86 -14.41 -15.29
C PRO A 114 11.60 -15.17 -15.70
N ILE A 115 11.15 -16.17 -14.94
CA ILE A 115 9.99 -17.01 -15.26
C ILE A 115 8.89 -16.77 -14.23
N ILE A 116 7.95 -15.89 -14.58
CA ILE A 116 6.74 -15.60 -13.80
C ILE A 116 5.54 -16.06 -14.62
N ASP A 117 4.70 -16.93 -14.05
CA ASP A 117 3.51 -17.45 -14.75
C ASP A 117 2.39 -16.42 -14.79
N PHE A 118 2.17 -15.70 -13.68
CA PHE A 118 1.23 -14.60 -13.58
C PHE A 118 1.52 -13.75 -12.34
N ALA A 119 0.92 -12.56 -12.30
CA ALA A 119 1.00 -11.66 -11.17
C ALA A 119 -0.38 -11.46 -10.52
N ILE A 120 -0.39 -11.25 -9.21
CA ILE A 120 -1.53 -10.82 -8.43
C ILE A 120 -1.19 -9.44 -7.85
N THR A 121 -2.10 -8.48 -8.01
CA THR A 121 -1.96 -7.15 -7.41
C THR A 121 -3.13 -6.87 -6.49
N THR A 122 -2.87 -6.58 -5.21
CA THR A 122 -3.94 -6.43 -4.19
C THR A 122 -4.24 -5.00 -3.77
N GLY A 123 -3.76 -4.02 -4.53
CA GLY A 123 -3.93 -2.59 -4.24
C GLY A 123 -2.86 -2.09 -3.30
#